data_AF-A0A7S1IRK0-F1
#
_entry.id   AF-A0A7S1IRK0-F1
#
_cell.length_a   1.000
_cell.length_b   1.000
_cell.length_c   1.000
_cell.angle_alpha   90.00
_cell.angle_beta   90.00
_cell.angle_gamma   90.00
#
_symmetry.space_group_name_H-M   'P 1'
#
loop_
_entity.id
_entity.type
_entity.pdbx_description
1 polymer ?
#
loop_
_entity_poly.entity_id
_entity_poly.type
_entity_poly.pdbx_seq_one_letter_code
_entity_poly.pdbx_strand_id
1 'polypeptide(L)'
;FFGRHMAWGSYKPHAHLSYQNLVNASLCLVALWPSIIASIWVFTQCRPKEVTSDAHAWDLCRFAMQHPVWMVNVLFFVNISIGFWIIGLIQRSFWLIDPYWTIVPPLIAGFYALHPMAHGPDVRSTCAFVLLCVWALRLTHSYFRREEWKFGQREDWRYTKMAEENPRSWWLLSFFAVGLAQQPMLCWIT
;
A
#
# COMPACT_ATOMS: atom_id res chain seq x y z
N PHE A 1 -29.38 25.99 12.54
CA PHE A 1 -28.10 25.90 11.81
C PHE A 1 -27.17 24.95 12.56
N PHE A 2 -27.41 23.63 12.49
CA PHE A 2 -26.53 22.63 13.08
C PHE A 2 -25.63 22.05 11.99
N GLY A 3 -24.34 21.96 12.30
CA GLY A 3 -23.27 21.66 11.36
C GLY A 3 -23.54 20.41 10.53
N ARG A 4 -23.37 20.53 9.21
CA ARG A 4 -23.23 19.37 8.33
C ARG A 4 -22.02 18.59 8.82
N HIS A 5 -22.24 17.50 9.55
CA HIS A 5 -21.23 16.46 9.69
C HIS A 5 -20.83 16.07 8.26
N MET A 6 -19.62 16.44 7.84
CA MET A 6 -19.07 15.93 6.59
C MET A 6 -19.05 14.42 6.70
N ALA A 7 -19.98 13.75 6.00
CA ALA A 7 -20.06 12.31 5.94
C ALA A 7 -18.75 11.75 5.36
N TRP A 8 -18.22 10.73 6.03
CA TRP A 8 -17.04 9.99 5.57
C TRP A 8 -17.30 9.41 4.18
N GLY A 9 -16.33 9.54 3.27
CA GLY A 9 -16.48 9.05 1.91
C GLY A 9 -17.56 9.72 1.07
N SER A 10 -18.03 10.90 1.48
CA SER A 10 -18.89 11.73 0.64
C SER A 10 -18.18 12.08 -0.67
N TYR A 11 -18.94 12.07 -1.75
CA TYR A 11 -18.45 12.47 -3.08
C TYR A 11 -17.91 13.91 -3.04
N LYS A 12 -16.65 14.10 -3.45
CA LYS A 12 -15.98 15.40 -3.46
C LYS A 12 -15.74 15.85 -4.91
N PRO A 13 -16.65 16.63 -5.51
CA PRO A 13 -16.51 17.05 -6.91
C PRO A 13 -15.27 17.91 -7.09
N HIS A 14 -14.46 17.58 -8.10
CA HIS A 14 -13.33 18.39 -8.53
C HIS A 14 -13.07 18.17 -10.03
N ALA A 15 -12.47 19.16 -10.69
CA ALA A 15 -12.13 19.08 -12.10
C ALA A 15 -10.88 18.21 -12.35
N HIS A 16 -10.72 17.70 -13.58
CA HIS A 16 -9.58 16.86 -13.98
C HIS A 16 -8.22 17.54 -13.76
N LEU A 17 -8.12 18.84 -14.04
CA LEU A 17 -6.88 19.62 -13.87
C LEU A 17 -6.87 20.42 -12.57
N SER A 18 -7.59 19.97 -11.53
CA SER A 18 -7.61 20.67 -10.25
C SER A 18 -6.40 20.33 -9.39
N TYR A 19 -6.01 21.27 -8.52
CA TYR A 19 -4.99 21.05 -7.49
C TYR A 19 -5.27 19.79 -6.66
N GLN A 20 -6.54 19.55 -6.29
CA GLN A 20 -6.93 18.37 -5.51
C GLN A 20 -6.71 17.06 -6.27
N ASN A 21 -6.95 17.07 -7.59
CA ASN A 21 -6.69 15.89 -8.43
C ASN A 21 -5.19 15.60 -8.51
N LEU A 22 -4.37 16.64 -8.67
CA LEU A 22 -2.91 16.53 -8.69
C LEU A 22 -2.35 16.02 -7.36
N VAL A 23 -2.86 16.53 -6.23
CA VAL A 23 -2.49 16.05 -4.90
C VAL A 23 -2.86 14.57 -4.75
N ASN A 24 -4.08 14.17 -5.12
CA ASN A 24 -4.51 12.79 -5.01
C ASN A 24 -3.74 11.84 -5.95
N ALA A 25 -3.43 12.28 -7.17
CA ALA A 25 -2.56 11.53 -8.08
C ALA A 25 -1.13 11.38 -7.52
N SER A 26 -0.59 12.44 -6.91
CA SER A 26 0.72 12.39 -6.26
C SER A 26 0.74 11.42 -5.07
N LEU A 27 -0.35 11.33 -4.31
CA LEU A 27 -0.48 10.38 -3.21
C LEU A 27 -0.40 8.93 -3.67
N CYS A 28 -0.97 8.57 -4.82
CA CYS A 28 -0.81 7.23 -5.39
C CYS A 28 0.65 6.87 -5.66
N LEU A 29 1.48 7.84 -6.05
CA LEU A 29 2.91 7.62 -6.26
C LEU A 29 3.66 7.58 -4.92
N VAL A 30 3.44 8.58 -4.07
CA VAL A 30 4.11 8.72 -2.76
C VAL A 30 3.85 7.52 -1.86
N ALA A 31 2.64 6.96 -1.88
CA ALA A 31 2.25 5.81 -1.05
C ALA A 31 3.05 4.52 -1.32
N LEU A 32 3.72 4.42 -2.47
CA LEU A 32 4.56 3.26 -2.83
C LEU A 32 5.95 3.34 -2.21
N TRP A 33 6.47 4.55 -2.01
CA TRP A 33 7.85 4.77 -1.60
C TRP A 33 8.23 4.21 -0.23
N PRO A 34 7.38 4.28 0.82
CA PRO A 34 7.75 3.74 2.13
C PRO A 34 8.21 2.29 2.09
N SER A 35 7.45 1.41 1.41
CA SER A 35 7.80 -0.01 1.28
C SER A 35 9.06 -0.21 0.44
N ILE A 36 9.22 0.53 -0.66
CA ILE A 36 10.41 0.42 -1.53
C ILE A 36 11.67 0.88 -0.79
N ILE A 37 11.62 2.07 -0.16
CA ILE A 37 12.73 2.66 0.58
C ILE A 37 13.12 1.77 1.75
N ALA A 38 12.15 1.30 2.53
CA ALA A 38 12.41 0.40 3.65
C ALA A 38 13.08 -0.90 3.20
N SER A 39 12.62 -1.49 2.09
CA SER A 39 13.22 -2.70 1.52
C SER A 39 14.67 -2.46 1.07
N ILE A 40 14.92 -1.40 0.31
CA ILE A 40 16.28 -1.03 -0.13
C ILE A 40 17.18 -0.74 1.07
N TRP A 41 16.67 -0.03 2.06
CA TRP A 41 17.42 0.28 3.28
C TRP A 41 17.81 -1.00 4.03
N VAL A 42 16.89 -1.94 4.23
CA VAL A 42 17.20 -3.25 4.84
C VAL A 42 18.23 -4.01 4.00
N PHE A 43 18.04 -4.09 2.68
CA PHE A 43 18.95 -4.82 1.79
C PHE A 43 20.35 -4.21 1.70
N THR A 44 20.50 -2.90 1.94
CA THR A 44 21.80 -2.22 1.92
C THR A 44 22.50 -2.26 3.28
N GLN A 45 21.75 -2.14 4.38
CA GLN A 45 22.31 -2.15 5.73
C GLN A 45 22.60 -3.57 6.23
N CYS A 46 21.75 -4.54 5.92
CA CYS A 46 21.91 -5.93 6.35
C CYS A 46 22.83 -6.76 5.42
N ARG A 47 23.63 -6.10 4.55
CA ARG A 47 24.75 -6.78 3.88
C ARG A 47 25.76 -7.20 4.95
N PRO A 48 26.35 -8.40 4.86
CA PRO A 48 27.37 -8.82 5.81
C PRO A 48 28.54 -7.83 5.76
N LYS A 49 28.62 -6.95 6.75
CA LYS A 49 29.80 -6.13 7.04
C LYS A 49 30.61 -6.86 8.10
N GLU A 50 31.92 -6.73 8.02
CA GLU A 50 32.81 -7.23 9.06
C GLU A 50 32.37 -6.70 10.43
N VAL A 51 32.43 -7.61 11.41
CA VAL A 51 31.84 -7.56 12.74
C VAL A 51 32.08 -6.24 13.47
N THR A 52 31.03 -5.48 13.77
CA THR A 52 31.08 -4.40 14.78
C THR A 52 29.84 -4.40 15.69
N SER A 53 30.11 -4.75 16.95
CA SER A 53 29.54 -4.38 18.26
C SER A 53 28.04 -4.34 18.62
N ASP A 54 27.06 -4.44 17.72
CA ASP A 54 25.64 -4.49 18.14
C ASP A 54 24.96 -5.83 17.81
N ALA A 55 25.20 -6.84 18.64
CA ALA A 55 24.73 -8.21 18.43
C ALA A 55 23.21 -8.30 18.12
N HIS A 56 22.37 -7.54 18.83
CA HIS A 56 20.91 -7.60 18.66
C HIS A 56 20.40 -6.97 17.35
N ALA A 57 21.01 -5.88 16.87
CA ALA A 57 20.62 -5.27 15.60
C ALA A 57 20.98 -6.17 14.41
N TRP A 58 22.12 -6.86 14.51
CA TRP A 58 22.54 -7.86 13.53
C TRP A 58 21.64 -9.10 13.52
N ASP A 59 21.12 -9.52 14.68
CA ASP A 59 20.18 -10.64 14.77
C ASP A 59 18.85 -10.35 14.05
N LEU A 60 18.28 -9.15 14.22
CA LEU A 60 17.06 -8.76 13.50
C LEU A 60 17.30 -8.63 11.99
N CYS A 61 18.43 -8.07 11.58
CA CYS A 61 18.83 -7.99 10.17
C CYS A 61 18.96 -9.38 9.55
N ARG A 62 19.64 -10.31 10.24
CA ARG A 62 19.78 -11.69 9.78
C ARG A 62 18.43 -12.38 9.69
N PHE A 63 17.57 -12.22 10.69
CA PHE A 63 16.23 -12.78 10.71
C PHE A 63 15.38 -12.25 9.54
N ALA A 64 15.36 -10.93 9.32
CA ALA A 64 14.61 -10.30 8.23
C ALA A 64 15.06 -10.80 6.84
N MET A 65 16.37 -11.03 6.67
CA MET A 65 16.95 -11.58 5.44
C MET A 65 16.67 -13.07 5.25
N GLN A 66 16.59 -13.85 6.34
CA GLN A 66 16.28 -15.29 6.30
C GLN A 66 14.78 -15.57 6.13
N HIS A 67 13.93 -14.65 6.58
CA HIS A 67 12.48 -14.77 6.52
C HIS A 67 11.85 -13.66 5.68
N PRO A 68 12.06 -13.65 4.35
CA PRO A 68 11.58 -12.60 3.47
C PRO A 68 10.04 -12.48 3.46
N VAL A 69 9.32 -13.60 3.58
CA VAL A 69 7.84 -13.61 3.69
C VAL A 69 7.38 -12.81 4.92
N TRP A 70 8.02 -13.01 6.07
CA TRP A 70 7.71 -12.27 7.29
C TRP A 70 7.98 -10.78 7.09
N MET A 71 9.13 -10.44 6.51
CA MET A 71 9.50 -9.04 6.24
C MET A 71 8.48 -8.34 5.33
N VAL A 72 8.08 -8.98 4.23
CA VAL A 72 7.06 -8.44 3.32
C VAL A 72 5.78 -8.14 4.08
N ASN A 73 5.26 -9.10 4.85
CA ASN A 73 4.02 -8.92 5.60
C ASN A 73 4.13 -7.80 6.64
N VAL A 74 5.25 -7.67 7.34
CA VAL A 74 5.48 -6.55 8.27
C VAL A 74 5.53 -5.21 7.54
N LEU A 75 6.23 -5.13 6.40
CA LEU A 75 6.32 -3.91 5.60
C LEU A 75 4.95 -3.48 5.08
N PHE A 76 4.14 -4.42 4.57
CA PHE A 76 2.79 -4.14 4.12
C PHE A 76 1.82 -3.85 5.27
N PHE A 77 2.00 -4.46 6.45
CA PHE A 77 1.26 -4.10 7.65
C PHE A 77 1.50 -2.65 8.06
N VAL A 78 2.75 -2.23 8.12
CA VAL A 78 3.09 -0.84 8.44
C VAL A 78 2.57 0.11 7.36
N ASN A 79 2.75 -0.21 6.08
CA ASN A 79 2.33 0.71 5.01
C ASN A 79 0.80 0.76 4.83
N ILE A 80 0.13 -0.38 4.73
CA ILE A 80 -1.33 -0.46 4.50
C ILE A 80 -2.08 -0.25 5.82
N SER A 81 -1.91 -1.13 6.81
CA SER A 81 -2.77 -1.10 7.99
C SER A 81 -2.57 0.14 8.85
N ILE A 82 -1.34 0.68 8.92
CA ILE A 82 -1.06 1.90 9.67
C ILE A 82 -1.01 3.12 8.74
N GLY A 83 -0.17 3.08 7.70
CA GLY A 83 0.04 4.23 6.81
C GLY A 83 -1.23 4.65 6.08
N PHE A 84 -1.92 3.72 5.42
CA PHE A 84 -3.16 4.06 4.68
C PHE A 84 -4.30 4.37 5.62
N TRP A 85 -4.30 3.80 6.82
CA TRP A 85 -5.25 4.18 7.84
C TRP A 85 -5.07 5.65 8.26
N ILE A 86 -3.84 6.08 8.56
CA ILE A 86 -3.53 7.49 8.86
C ILE A 86 -3.90 8.41 7.70
N ILE A 87 -3.51 8.07 6.47
CA ILE A 87 -3.86 8.85 5.27
C ILE A 87 -5.38 8.95 5.13
N GLY A 88 -6.11 7.84 5.32
CA GLY A 88 -7.56 7.80 5.22
C GLY A 88 -8.27 8.62 6.30
N LEU A 89 -7.73 8.66 7.52
CA LEU A 89 -8.21 9.55 8.58
C LEU A 89 -8.01 11.02 8.22
N ILE A 90 -6.87 11.39 7.63
CA ILE A 90 -6.57 12.76 7.20
C ILE A 90 -7.48 13.17 6.03
N GLN A 91 -7.61 12.32 5.01
CA GLN A 91 -8.43 12.59 3.83
C GLN A 91 -9.94 12.48 4.10
N ARG A 92 -10.30 11.88 5.24
CA ARG A 92 -11.65 11.39 5.56
C ARG A 92 -12.22 10.47 4.48
N SER A 93 -11.34 9.67 3.88
CA SER A 93 -11.69 8.72 2.82
C SER A 93 -10.60 7.68 2.62
N PHE A 94 -10.98 6.41 2.45
CA PHE A 94 -10.08 5.28 2.22
C PHE A 94 -9.99 4.87 0.73
N TRP A 95 -10.36 5.76 -0.19
CA TRP A 95 -10.34 5.49 -1.64
C TRP A 95 -8.99 4.97 -2.17
N LEU A 96 -7.87 5.33 -1.53
CA LEU A 96 -6.51 4.99 -1.97
C LEU A 96 -6.23 3.48 -1.95
N ILE A 97 -6.98 2.72 -1.15
CA ILE A 97 -6.83 1.27 -1.04
C ILE A 97 -7.16 0.54 -2.33
N ASP A 98 -8.23 0.95 -3.01
CA ASP A 98 -8.72 0.29 -4.22
C ASP A 98 -7.68 0.25 -5.35
N PRO A 99 -7.05 1.37 -5.76
CA PRO A 99 -6.01 1.32 -6.78
C PRO A 99 -4.73 0.65 -6.28
N TYR A 100 -4.42 0.73 -4.98
CA TYR A 100 -3.19 0.14 -4.43
C TYR A 100 -3.17 -1.38 -4.56
N TRP A 101 -4.32 -2.05 -4.44
CA TRP A 101 -4.43 -3.49 -4.66
C TRP A 101 -3.96 -3.97 -6.03
N THR A 102 -4.03 -3.10 -7.05
CA THR A 102 -3.52 -3.43 -8.39
C THR A 102 -1.99 -3.39 -8.47
N ILE A 103 -1.33 -2.69 -7.54
CA ILE A 103 0.11 -2.43 -7.52
C ILE A 103 0.84 -3.32 -6.50
N VAL A 104 0.14 -3.86 -5.50
CA VAL A 104 0.74 -4.78 -4.50
C VAL A 104 1.45 -5.98 -5.14
N PRO A 105 0.86 -6.72 -6.13
CA PRO A 105 1.53 -7.88 -6.70
C PRO A 105 2.89 -7.60 -7.37
N PRO A 106 3.03 -6.61 -8.29
CA PRO A 106 4.35 -6.29 -8.84
C PRO A 106 5.30 -5.72 -7.79
N LEU A 107 4.81 -5.06 -6.73
CA LEU A 107 5.65 -4.59 -5.64
C LEU A 107 6.26 -5.75 -4.84
N ILE A 108 5.47 -6.78 -4.53
CA ILE A 108 5.94 -8.02 -3.88
C ILE A 108 6.95 -8.74 -4.79
N ALA A 109 6.64 -8.88 -6.09
CA ALA A 109 7.54 -9.53 -7.03
C ALA A 109 8.88 -8.77 -7.17
N GLY A 110 8.84 -7.44 -7.19
CA GLY A 110 10.03 -6.59 -7.20
C GLY A 110 10.86 -6.73 -5.92
N PHE A 111 10.21 -6.82 -4.76
CA PHE A 111 10.86 -7.10 -3.49
C PHE A 111 11.67 -8.42 -3.54
N TYR A 112 11.05 -9.50 -4.01
CA TYR A 112 11.72 -10.81 -4.09
C TYR A 112 12.83 -10.81 -5.15
N ALA A 113 12.63 -10.12 -6.28
CA ALA A 113 13.63 -10.02 -7.34
C ALA A 113 14.88 -9.23 -6.90
N LEU A 114 14.71 -8.21 -6.06
CA LEU A 114 15.80 -7.39 -5.53
C LEU A 114 16.44 -7.97 -4.26
N HIS A 115 15.88 -9.04 -3.70
CA HIS A 115 16.37 -9.64 -2.47
C HIS A 115 17.82 -10.12 -2.67
N PRO A 116 18.78 -9.79 -1.77
CA PRO A 116 20.19 -10.16 -1.94
C PRO A 116 20.49 -11.66 -2.06
N MET A 117 19.58 -12.52 -1.56
CA MET A 117 19.67 -13.97 -1.69
C MET A 117 18.90 -14.54 -2.89
N ALA A 118 18.30 -13.69 -3.72
CA ALA A 118 17.62 -14.13 -4.93
C ALA A 118 18.64 -14.74 -5.90
N HIS A 119 18.24 -15.81 -6.58
CA HIS A 119 18.95 -16.23 -7.78
C HIS A 119 18.84 -15.11 -8.82
N GLY A 120 19.92 -14.85 -9.55
CA GLY A 120 19.97 -13.79 -10.56
C GLY A 120 18.83 -13.88 -11.59
N PRO A 121 18.59 -12.79 -12.35
CA PRO A 121 17.44 -12.72 -13.25
C PRO A 121 17.50 -13.84 -14.30
N ASP A 122 16.56 -14.77 -14.19
CA ASP A 122 16.28 -15.81 -15.17
C ASP A 122 15.29 -15.28 -16.22
N VAL A 123 15.30 -15.81 -17.44
CA VAL A 123 14.38 -15.41 -18.51
C VAL A 123 12.94 -15.65 -18.05
N ARG A 124 12.68 -16.78 -17.40
CA ARG A 124 11.35 -17.13 -16.89
C ARG A 124 10.86 -16.14 -15.83
N SER A 125 11.68 -15.82 -14.84
CA SER A 125 11.28 -14.89 -13.76
C SER A 125 11.12 -13.47 -14.29
N THR A 126 11.96 -13.06 -15.24
CA THR A 126 11.85 -11.77 -15.92
C THR A 126 10.57 -11.68 -16.74
N CYS A 127 10.25 -12.70 -17.55
CA CYS A 127 9.00 -12.74 -18.31
C CYS A 127 7.77 -12.71 -17.39
N ALA A 128 7.78 -13.49 -16.30
CA ALA A 128 6.69 -13.49 -15.32
C ALA A 128 6.51 -12.11 -14.68
N PHE A 129 7.60 -11.44 -14.29
CA PHE A 129 7.57 -10.09 -13.72
C PHE A 129 7.02 -9.06 -14.71
N VAL A 130 7.44 -9.10 -15.98
CA VAL A 130 6.93 -8.20 -17.02
C VAL A 130 5.44 -8.41 -17.27
N LEU A 131 4.99 -9.66 -17.37
CA LEU A 131 3.56 -9.98 -17.53
C LEU A 131 2.74 -9.50 -16.33
N LEU A 132 3.28 -9.64 -15.12
CA LEU A 132 2.65 -9.13 -13.89
C LEU A 132 2.54 -7.60 -13.91
N CYS A 133 3.59 -6.90 -14.33
CA CYS A 133 3.57 -5.44 -14.50
C CYS A 133 2.55 -5.00 -15.55
N VAL A 134 2.47 -5.69 -16.69
CA VAL A 134 1.47 -5.40 -17.74
C VAL A 134 0.05 -5.64 -17.23
N TRP A 135 -0.18 -6.72 -16.47
CA TRP A 135 -1.45 -7.01 -15.82
C TRP A 135 -1.84 -5.91 -14.82
N ALA A 136 -0.90 -5.49 -13.97
CA ALA A 136 -1.11 -4.43 -13.00
C ALA A 136 -1.47 -3.11 -13.70
N LEU A 137 -0.67 -2.69 -14.69
CA LEU A 137 -0.93 -1.49 -15.50
C LEU A 137 -2.31 -1.52 -16.17
N ARG A 138 -2.71 -2.68 -16.72
CA ARG A 138 -4.04 -2.86 -17.32
C ARG A 138 -5.15 -2.62 -16.29
N LEU A 139 -5.04 -3.21 -15.10
CA LEU A 139 -6.04 -3.05 -14.05
C LEU A 139 -6.08 -1.64 -13.50
N THR A 140 -4.92 -1.04 -13.21
CA THR A 140 -4.80 0.35 -12.76
C THR A 140 -5.42 1.31 -13.79
N HIS A 141 -5.13 1.13 -15.08
CA HIS A 141 -5.73 1.91 -16.15
C HIS A 141 -7.25 1.71 -16.22
N SER A 142 -7.74 0.46 -16.12
CA SER A 142 -9.18 0.18 -16.14
C SER A 142 -9.91 0.83 -14.96
N TYR A 143 -9.29 0.84 -13.78
CA TYR A 143 -9.82 1.51 -12.59
C TYR A 143 -9.91 3.02 -12.81
N PHE A 144 -8.79 3.67 -13.16
CA PHE A 144 -8.80 5.12 -13.32
C PHE A 144 -9.64 5.60 -14.51
N ARG A 145 -9.75 4.81 -15.58
CA ARG A 145 -10.67 5.11 -16.67
C ARG A 145 -12.13 5.06 -16.24
N ARG A 146 -12.50 4.16 -15.31
CA ARG A 146 -13.85 4.11 -14.72
C ARG A 146 -14.14 5.36 -13.87
N GLU A 147 -13.15 5.82 -13.12
CA GLU A 147 -13.24 7.04 -12.30
C GLU A 147 -12.95 8.33 -13.11
N GLU A 148 -12.95 8.26 -14.45
CA GLU A 148 -12.68 9.39 -15.34
C GLU A 148 -11.36 10.15 -15.02
N TRP A 149 -10.33 9.46 -14.52
CA TRP A 149 -9.07 10.08 -14.08
C TRP A 149 -9.23 11.15 -12.98
N LYS A 150 -10.32 11.07 -12.21
CA LYS A 150 -10.57 11.92 -11.04
C LYS A 150 -10.24 11.13 -9.77
N PHE A 151 -9.02 11.33 -9.28
CA PHE A 151 -8.43 10.59 -8.17
C PHE A 151 -9.13 10.97 -6.86
N GLY A 152 -9.61 9.97 -6.12
CA GLY A 152 -10.24 10.16 -4.81
C GLY A 152 -11.53 10.99 -4.81
N GLN A 153 -12.22 11.06 -5.95
CA GLN A 153 -13.50 11.74 -6.06
C GLN A 153 -14.63 10.97 -5.36
N ARG A 154 -14.55 9.64 -5.43
CA ARG A 154 -15.52 8.71 -4.86
C ARG A 154 -14.78 7.64 -4.06
N GLU A 155 -15.37 7.26 -2.94
CA GLU A 155 -14.95 6.12 -2.13
C GLU A 155 -15.86 4.91 -2.38
N ASP A 156 -15.38 3.71 -2.06
CA ASP A 156 -16.23 2.52 -2.03
C ASP A 156 -17.40 2.73 -1.07
N TRP A 157 -18.61 2.45 -1.57
CA TRP A 157 -19.86 2.62 -0.85
C TRP A 157 -19.91 1.78 0.44
N ARG A 158 -19.15 0.67 0.53
CA ARG A 158 -19.06 -0.17 1.73
C ARG A 158 -18.49 0.60 2.90
N TYR A 159 -17.44 1.39 2.67
CA TYR A 159 -16.81 2.19 3.72
C TYR A 159 -17.70 3.38 4.11
N THR A 160 -18.30 4.06 3.13
CA THR A 160 -19.28 5.13 3.37
C THR A 160 -20.43 4.62 4.24
N LYS A 161 -21.04 3.48 3.88
CA LYS A 161 -22.16 2.88 4.61
C LYS A 161 -21.77 2.51 6.05
N MET A 162 -20.65 1.82 6.25
CA MET A 162 -20.20 1.47 7.61
C MET A 162 -19.88 2.70 8.46
N ALA A 163 -19.36 3.78 7.85
CA ALA A 163 -19.07 5.02 8.53
C ALA A 163 -20.34 5.79 8.92
N GLU A 164 -21.39 5.73 8.09
CA GLU A 164 -22.71 6.29 8.39
C GLU A 164 -23.42 5.52 9.52
N GLU A 165 -23.30 4.19 9.53
CA GLU A 165 -23.87 3.33 10.58
C GLU A 165 -23.14 3.50 11.93
N ASN A 166 -21.83 3.78 11.92
CA ASN A 166 -21.00 3.81 13.13
C ASN A 166 -20.10 5.06 13.23
N PRO A 167 -20.64 6.30 13.23
CA PRO A 167 -19.86 7.52 13.06
C PRO A 167 -18.91 7.82 14.23
N ARG A 168 -19.25 7.40 15.46
CA ARG A 168 -18.42 7.66 16.66
C ARG A 168 -17.22 6.72 16.78
N SER A 169 -17.39 5.46 16.40
CA SER A 169 -16.36 4.41 16.46
C SER A 169 -15.65 4.20 15.12
N TRP A 170 -16.02 4.94 14.08
CA TRP A 170 -15.49 4.75 12.73
C TRP A 170 -13.97 4.80 12.64
N TRP A 171 -13.31 5.66 13.41
CA TRP A 171 -11.84 5.73 13.41
C TRP A 171 -11.19 4.40 13.83
N LEU A 172 -11.76 3.68 14.80
CA LEU A 172 -11.30 2.38 15.26
C LEU A 172 -11.82 1.27 14.34
N LEU A 173 -13.09 1.33 13.95
CA LEU A 173 -13.69 0.34 13.05
C LEU A 173 -13.00 0.31 11.69
N SER A 174 -12.62 1.47 11.15
CA SER A 174 -11.87 1.56 9.90
C SER A 174 -10.50 0.90 10.00
N PHE A 175 -9.81 0.99 11.14
CA PHE A 175 -8.55 0.25 11.32
C PHE A 175 -8.76 -1.25 11.16
N PHE A 176 -9.79 -1.83 11.78
CA PHE A 176 -10.06 -3.26 11.69
C PHE A 176 -10.66 -3.68 10.33
N ALA A 177 -11.67 -2.97 9.86
CA ALA A 177 -12.43 -3.32 8.65
C ALA A 177 -11.67 -3.00 7.36
N VAL A 178 -10.86 -1.95 7.37
CA VAL A 178 -10.17 -1.44 6.18
C VAL A 178 -8.68 -1.76 6.24
N GLY A 179 -8.03 -1.54 7.39
CA GLY A 179 -6.59 -1.79 7.54
C GLY A 179 -6.25 -3.25 7.81
N LEU A 180 -6.82 -3.85 8.86
CA LEU A 180 -6.43 -5.19 9.35
C LEU A 180 -7.06 -6.33 8.54
N ALA A 181 -8.30 -6.16 8.08
CA ALA A 181 -9.02 -7.18 7.30
C ALA A 181 -8.30 -7.56 5.99
N GLN A 182 -7.37 -6.73 5.53
CA GLN A 182 -6.55 -6.94 4.34
C GLN A 182 -5.38 -7.91 4.57
N GLN A 183 -4.94 -8.05 5.83
CA GLN A 183 -3.76 -8.84 6.18
C GLN A 183 -3.86 -10.33 5.85
N PRO A 184 -4.98 -11.02 6.13
CA PRO A 184 -5.11 -12.43 5.74
C PRO A 184 -4.94 -12.66 4.24
N MET A 185 -5.41 -11.72 3.41
CA MET A 185 -5.25 -11.81 1.96
C MET A 185 -3.80 -11.56 1.52
N LEU A 186 -3.09 -10.64 2.19
CA LEU A 186 -1.66 -10.40 1.93
C LEU A 186 -0.83 -11.62 2.30
N CYS A 187 -1.02 -12.16 3.50
CA CYS A 187 -0.35 -13.38 3.95
C CYS A 187 -0.57 -14.57 3.01
N TRP A 188 -1.72 -14.62 2.31
CA TRP A 188 -2.03 -15.69 1.36
C TRP A 188 -1.32 -15.52 0.01
N ILE A 189 -1.06 -14.29 -0.42
CA ILE A 189 -0.42 -13.98 -1.73
C ILE A 189 1.11 -14.01 -1.64
N THR A 190 1.69 -13.74 -0.46
CA THR A 190 3.14 -13.61 -0.24
C THR A 190 3.86 -14.93 0.00
#